data_AF-A0A822FAB7-F1
#
_entry.id   AF-A0A822FAB7-F1
#
_cell.length_a   1.000
_cell.length_b   1.000
_cell.length_c   1.000
_cell.angle_alpha   90.00
_cell.angle_beta   90.00
_cell.angle_gamma   90.00
#
_symmetry.space_group_name_H-M   'P 1'
#
loop_
_entity.id
_entity.type
_entity.pdbx_description
1 polymer ?
#
loop_
_entity_poly.entity_id
_entity_poly.type
_entity_poly.pdbx_seq_one_letter_code
_entity_poly.pdbx_strand_id
1 'polypeptide(L)'
;MTIPLSLPFANLRYLKLLRYSFDQLKTICLTTPQLKTLNVTVIHQTSKIEFQCQLNYLTRLVLQIDDFRVSMNEIEKFLINFPRLKHLELCTKSHIDLTNGHQWALLAKYWITLKFIFIITLHS
;
A
#
# COMPACT_ATOMS: atom_id res chain seq x y z
N MET A 1 -14.37 14.81 9.21
CA MET A 1 -15.01 13.69 9.92
C MET A 1 -13.92 12.82 10.52
N THR A 2 -13.67 12.97 11.81
CA THR A 2 -12.79 12.10 12.61
C THR A 2 -13.58 10.85 12.97
N ILE A 3 -13.20 9.69 12.45
CA ILE A 3 -13.79 8.41 12.84
C ILE A 3 -13.37 8.15 14.29
N PRO A 4 -14.31 7.90 15.24
CA PRO A 4 -13.94 7.57 16.60
C PRO A 4 -13.20 6.22 16.62
N LEU A 5 -12.02 6.21 17.23
CA LEU A 5 -11.10 5.07 17.34
C LEU A 5 -11.59 3.93 18.26
N SER A 6 -12.87 3.89 18.61
CA SER A 6 -13.44 2.98 19.62
C SER A 6 -14.31 1.83 19.07
N LEU A 7 -14.42 1.66 17.74
CA LEU A 7 -15.14 0.52 17.16
C LEU A 7 -14.19 -0.68 16.97
N PRO A 8 -14.52 -1.88 17.52
CA PRO A 8 -13.63 -3.03 17.47
C PRO A 8 -13.75 -3.70 16.11
N PHE A 9 -12.98 -3.22 15.13
CA PHE A 9 -12.84 -3.86 13.82
C PHE A 9 -11.91 -5.10 13.86
N ALA A 10 -11.73 -5.71 15.04
CA ALA A 10 -10.81 -6.83 15.24
C ALA A 10 -11.05 -8.01 14.28
N ASN A 11 -12.30 -8.21 13.85
CA ASN A 11 -12.71 -9.27 12.91
C ASN A 11 -12.87 -8.79 11.46
N LEU A 12 -12.59 -7.50 11.17
CA LEU A 12 -12.74 -6.95 9.83
C LEU A 12 -11.75 -7.65 8.88
N ARG A 13 -12.29 -8.25 7.82
CA ARG A 13 -11.51 -8.97 6.80
C ARG A 13 -11.26 -8.15 5.54
N TYR A 14 -12.13 -7.18 5.28
CA TYR A 14 -12.10 -6.33 4.10
C TYR A 14 -12.21 -4.88 4.51
N LEU A 15 -11.33 -4.04 3.96
CA LEU A 15 -11.30 -2.62 4.22
C LEU A 15 -11.06 -1.87 2.92
N LYS A 16 -11.93 -0.89 2.64
CA LYS A 16 -11.75 0.07 1.55
C LYS A 16 -11.67 1.48 2.13
N LEU A 17 -10.58 2.16 1.85
CA LEU A 17 -10.27 3.50 2.34
C LEU A 17 -9.99 4.41 1.14
N LEU A 18 -10.59 5.60 1.15
CA LEU A 18 -10.40 6.58 0.09
C LEU A 18 -9.80 7.84 0.70
N ARG A 19 -8.69 8.32 0.14
CA ARG A 19 -8.07 9.61 0.47
C ARG A 19 -7.51 9.67 1.91
N TYR A 20 -6.61 8.74 2.25
CA TYR A 20 -5.94 8.69 3.56
C TYR A 20 -4.43 8.89 3.43
N SER A 21 -3.77 9.36 4.49
CA SER A 21 -2.30 9.30 4.59
C SER A 21 -1.82 7.93 5.06
N PHE A 22 -0.54 7.62 4.89
CA PHE A 22 0.05 6.39 5.45
C PHE A 22 -0.03 6.33 6.99
N ASP A 23 0.07 7.46 7.69
CA ASP A 23 -0.09 7.51 9.15
C ASP A 23 -1.51 7.15 9.58
N GLN A 24 -2.52 7.71 8.90
CA GLN A 24 -3.91 7.39 9.18
C GLN A 24 -4.20 5.92 8.87
N LEU A 25 -3.64 5.41 7.75
CA LEU A 25 -3.73 4.01 7.40
C LEU A 25 -3.12 3.13 8.50
N LYS A 26 -1.94 3.49 9.02
CA LYS A 26 -1.25 2.76 10.09
C LYS A 26 -2.14 2.65 11.32
N THR A 27 -2.71 3.77 11.77
CA THR A 27 -3.61 3.80 12.93
C THR A 27 -4.82 2.86 12.75
N ILE A 28 -5.41 2.80 11.55
CA ILE A 28 -6.55 1.91 11.26
C ILE A 28 -6.11 0.45 11.15
N CYS A 29 -4.95 0.18 10.55
CA CYS A 29 -4.41 -1.17 10.41
C CYS A 29 -4.08 -1.80 11.77
N LEU A 30 -3.65 -1.01 12.76
CA LEU A 30 -3.42 -1.48 14.13
C LEU A 30 -4.69 -1.99 14.82
N THR A 31 -5.87 -1.46 14.46
CA THR A 31 -7.15 -1.91 15.02
C THR A 31 -7.81 -3.04 14.21
N THR A 32 -7.19 -3.46 13.11
CA THR A 32 -7.70 -4.47 12.17
C THR A 32 -6.66 -5.57 11.87
N PRO A 33 -6.09 -6.24 12.89
CA PRO A 33 -4.97 -7.18 12.69
C PRO A 33 -5.32 -8.40 11.83
N GLN A 34 -6.60 -8.74 11.71
CA GLN A 34 -7.09 -9.89 10.95
C GLN A 34 -7.44 -9.59 9.49
N LEU A 35 -7.10 -8.39 8.99
CA LEU A 35 -7.42 -7.92 7.65
C LEU A 35 -6.82 -8.84 6.58
N LYS A 36 -7.65 -9.23 5.61
CA LYS A 36 -7.25 -10.07 4.46
C LYS A 36 -7.17 -9.29 3.16
N THR A 37 -8.03 -8.28 3.00
CA THR A 37 -8.09 -7.42 1.81
C THR A 37 -8.09 -5.96 2.20
N LEU A 38 -7.16 -5.20 1.61
CA LEU A 38 -7.05 -3.76 1.76
C LEU A 38 -7.12 -3.12 0.37
N ASN A 39 -8.06 -2.20 0.19
CA ASN A 39 -8.10 -1.30 -0.94
C ASN A 39 -7.96 0.13 -0.41
N VAL A 40 -6.87 0.81 -0.77
CA VAL A 40 -6.59 2.14 -0.24
C VAL A 40 -6.17 3.08 -1.35
N THR A 41 -6.78 4.26 -1.37
CA THR A 41 -6.24 5.42 -2.08
C THR A 41 -5.52 6.30 -1.08
N VAL A 42 -4.21 6.39 -1.23
CA VAL A 42 -3.34 7.21 -0.40
C VAL A 42 -3.10 8.56 -1.06
N ILE A 43 -3.30 9.63 -0.30
CA ILE A 43 -2.87 10.98 -0.67
C ILE A 43 -1.64 11.25 0.18
N HIS A 44 -0.49 11.31 -0.48
CA HIS A 44 0.78 11.43 0.20
C HIS A 44 1.48 12.69 -0.32
N GLN A 45 2.00 13.51 0.58
CA GLN A 45 2.64 14.79 0.22
C GLN A 45 4.16 14.75 0.38
N THR A 46 4.74 13.64 0.84
CA THR A 46 6.16 13.55 1.25
C THR A 46 6.86 12.35 0.62
N SER A 47 8.04 12.49 0.04
CA SER A 47 8.72 11.45 -0.77
C SER A 47 9.07 10.11 -0.11
N LYS A 48 8.65 9.84 1.14
CA LYS A 48 9.00 8.63 1.92
C LYS A 48 7.78 7.97 2.53
N ILE A 49 7.66 6.65 2.34
CA ILE A 49 6.56 5.86 2.91
C ILE A 49 6.95 5.39 4.32
N GLU A 50 6.36 6.03 5.33
CA GLU A 50 6.51 5.60 6.72
C GLU A 50 5.31 4.75 7.15
N PHE A 51 5.43 3.44 6.96
CA PHE A 51 4.40 2.49 7.40
C PHE A 51 5.04 1.33 8.16
N GLN A 52 4.84 1.35 9.47
CA GLN A 52 5.37 0.34 10.40
C GLN A 52 4.19 -0.36 11.08
N CYS A 53 3.47 -1.19 10.32
CA CYS A 53 2.38 -2.01 10.81
C CYS A 53 2.33 -3.31 10.00
N GLN A 54 2.58 -4.43 10.66
CA GLN A 54 2.64 -5.72 9.99
C GLN A 54 1.24 -6.35 9.90
N LEU A 55 0.71 -6.53 8.68
CA LEU A 55 -0.57 -7.19 8.45
C LEU A 55 -0.34 -8.64 7.99
N ASN A 56 -0.14 -9.52 8.96
CA ASN A 56 0.22 -10.93 8.75
C ASN A 56 -0.81 -11.76 7.98
N TYR A 57 -2.06 -11.31 7.90
CA TYR A 57 -3.14 -12.01 7.22
C TYR A 57 -3.52 -11.37 5.87
N LEU A 58 -2.89 -10.25 5.51
CA LEU A 58 -3.22 -9.53 4.29
C LEU A 58 -2.78 -10.36 3.07
N THR A 59 -3.74 -10.76 2.25
CA THR A 59 -3.50 -11.53 1.04
C THR A 59 -3.73 -10.71 -0.24
N ARG A 60 -4.50 -9.62 -0.15
CA ARG A 60 -4.81 -8.75 -1.29
C ARG A 60 -4.65 -7.27 -0.91
N LEU A 61 -3.87 -6.56 -1.72
CA LEU A 61 -3.67 -5.13 -1.63
C LEU A 61 -3.97 -4.47 -2.98
N VAL A 62 -4.86 -3.49 -2.95
CA VAL A 62 -5.02 -2.51 -4.02
C VAL A 62 -4.57 -1.17 -3.46
N LEU A 63 -3.46 -0.65 -3.96
CA LEU A 63 -2.86 0.61 -3.52
C LEU A 63 -2.91 1.60 -4.68
N GLN A 64 -3.71 2.64 -4.53
CA GLN A 64 -3.66 3.81 -5.40
C GLN A 64 -2.92 4.94 -4.69
N ILE A 65 -1.94 5.54 -5.36
CA ILE A 65 -1.19 6.68 -4.84
C ILE A 65 -1.47 7.88 -5.76
N ASP A 66 -2.07 8.92 -5.21
CA ASP A 66 -2.33 10.16 -5.91
C ASP A 66 -1.19 11.16 -5.66
N ASP A 67 -0.65 11.76 -6.74
CA ASP A 67 0.28 12.89 -6.78
C ASP A 67 1.59 12.74 -5.99
N PHE A 68 2.54 11.94 -6.51
CA PHE A 68 3.69 11.55 -5.68
C PHE A 68 4.97 11.12 -6.41
N ARG A 69 6.16 11.57 -5.98
CA ARG A 69 7.44 10.97 -6.40
C ARG A 69 7.83 9.80 -5.46
N VAL A 70 7.37 8.56 -5.74
CA VAL A 70 7.76 7.37 -4.95
C VAL A 70 8.85 6.68 -5.72
N SER A 71 9.95 6.39 -5.06
CA SER A 71 10.88 5.40 -5.60
C SER A 71 10.31 4.00 -5.38
N MET A 72 10.61 3.09 -6.29
CA MET A 72 10.20 1.69 -6.15
C MET A 72 10.77 1.03 -4.88
N ASN A 73 11.94 1.48 -4.39
CA ASN A 73 12.53 0.99 -3.14
C ASN A 73 11.65 1.29 -1.91
N GLU A 74 11.00 2.45 -1.86
CA GLU A 74 10.07 2.76 -0.76
C GLU A 74 8.80 1.89 -0.82
N ILE A 75 8.33 1.56 -2.02
CA ILE A 75 7.25 0.59 -2.21
C ILE A 75 7.69 -0.81 -1.75
N GLU A 76 8.90 -1.25 -2.11
CA GLU A 76 9.44 -2.55 -1.66
C GLU A 76 9.47 -2.63 -0.13
N LYS A 77 10.01 -1.61 0.55
CA LYS A 77 10.03 -1.53 2.02
C LYS A 77 8.62 -1.58 2.62
N PHE A 78 7.67 -0.88 2.00
CA PHE A 78 6.27 -0.91 2.42
C PHE A 78 5.69 -2.33 2.33
N LEU A 79 5.95 -3.05 1.24
CA LEU A 79 5.40 -4.38 0.99
C LEU A 79 5.95 -5.48 1.92
N ILE A 80 7.13 -5.28 2.53
CA ILE A 80 7.69 -6.20 3.54
C ILE A 80 6.72 -6.38 4.73
N ASN A 81 5.87 -5.39 5.02
CA ASN A 81 4.87 -5.48 6.08
C ASN A 81 3.76 -6.51 5.81
N PHE A 82 3.70 -7.11 4.62
CA PHE A 82 2.63 -8.02 4.17
C PHE A 82 3.18 -9.39 3.75
N PRO A 83 3.69 -10.21 4.69
CA PRO A 83 4.42 -11.44 4.38
C PRO A 83 3.57 -12.52 3.69
N ARG A 84 2.23 -12.40 3.70
CA ARG A 84 1.31 -13.33 3.04
C ARG A 84 0.59 -12.73 1.83
N LEU A 85 1.08 -11.58 1.34
CA LEU A 85 0.48 -10.93 0.19
C LEU A 85 0.58 -11.84 -1.04
N LYS A 86 -0.55 -12.04 -1.73
CA LYS A 86 -0.64 -12.84 -2.95
C LYS A 86 -1.06 -12.02 -4.15
N HIS A 87 -1.82 -10.95 -3.92
CA HIS A 87 -2.38 -10.11 -4.97
C HIS A 87 -2.02 -8.66 -4.70
N LEU A 88 -1.25 -8.06 -5.62
CA LEU A 88 -0.89 -6.64 -5.57
C LEU A 88 -1.39 -5.94 -6.83
N GLU A 89 -2.15 -4.88 -6.63
CA GLU A 89 -2.45 -3.89 -7.66
C GLU A 89 -1.92 -2.53 -7.18
N LEU A 90 -0.94 -1.99 -7.90
CA LEU A 90 -0.35 -0.69 -7.63
C LEU A 90 -0.72 0.26 -8.76
N CYS A 91 -1.46 1.31 -8.43
CA CYS A 91 -1.86 2.37 -9.33
C CYS A 91 -1.21 3.67 -8.88
N THR A 92 -0.42 4.32 -9.72
CA THR A 92 0.11 5.65 -9.39
C THR A 92 0.06 6.58 -10.59
N LYS A 93 -0.29 7.83 -10.31
CA LYS A 93 -0.44 8.89 -11.31
C LYS A 93 0.75 9.84 -11.29
N SER A 94 1.97 9.31 -11.40
CA SER A 94 3.16 10.10 -11.13
C SER A 94 4.45 9.58 -11.77
N HIS A 95 5.50 10.38 -11.66
CA HIS A 95 6.87 10.02 -12.01
C HIS A 95 7.38 8.93 -11.06
N ILE A 96 7.54 7.72 -11.60
CA ILE A 96 8.13 6.59 -10.89
C ILE A 96 9.54 6.40 -11.40
N ASP A 97 10.48 6.42 -10.47
CA ASP A 97 11.81 5.94 -10.75
C ASP A 97 11.82 4.40 -10.69
N LEU A 98 11.78 3.78 -11.88
CA LEU A 98 11.81 2.33 -12.07
C LEU A 98 13.23 1.74 -11.98
N THR A 99 14.28 2.57 -11.91
CA THR A 99 15.67 2.11 -12.10
C THR A 99 16.21 1.26 -10.94
N ASN A 100 15.56 1.26 -9.77
CA ASN A 100 16.11 0.70 -8.54
C ASN A 100 15.39 -0.56 -8.00
N GLY A 101 14.57 -1.24 -8.81
CA GLY A 101 13.72 -2.36 -8.39
C GLY A 101 14.36 -3.76 -8.35
N HIS A 102 15.61 -3.90 -7.91
CA HIS A 102 16.29 -5.20 -7.94
C HIS A 102 15.75 -6.23 -6.92
N GLN A 103 14.96 -5.81 -5.92
CA GLN A 103 14.46 -6.73 -4.87
C GLN A 103 13.03 -7.24 -5.11
N TRP A 104 12.31 -6.73 -6.11
CA TRP A 104 10.98 -7.23 -6.51
C TRP A 104 10.95 -8.74 -6.74
N ALA A 105 12.02 -9.32 -7.27
CA ALA A 105 12.09 -10.76 -7.55
C ALA A 105 11.90 -11.62 -6.27
N LEU A 106 12.40 -11.15 -5.13
CA LEU A 106 12.27 -11.86 -3.85
C LEU A 106 10.85 -11.76 -3.28
N LEU A 107 10.23 -10.58 -3.41
CA LEU A 107 8.85 -10.33 -2.94
C LEU A 107 7.81 -11.00 -3.85
N ALA A 108 8.03 -10.95 -5.17
CA ALA A 108 7.11 -11.49 -6.17
C ALA A 108 7.09 -13.01 -6.24
N LYS A 109 8.07 -13.72 -5.65
CA LYS A 109 8.13 -15.19 -5.63
C LYS A 109 6.84 -15.83 -5.08
N TYR A 110 6.13 -15.13 -4.21
CA TYR A 110 4.91 -15.63 -3.55
C TYR A 110 3.63 -14.98 -4.10
N TRP A 111 3.74 -14.12 -5.11
CA TRP A 111 2.60 -13.41 -5.68
C TRP A 111 1.96 -14.21 -6.80
N ILE A 112 0.63 -14.31 -6.72
CA ILE A 112 -0.20 -14.94 -7.74
C ILE A 112 -0.54 -13.91 -8.82
N THR A 113 -0.78 -12.65 -8.44
CA THR A 113 -1.07 -11.59 -9.41
C THR A 113 -0.33 -10.31 -9.06
N LEU A 114 0.31 -9.73 -10.07
CA LEU A 114 0.95 -8.43 -10.00
C LEU A 114 0.41 -7.55 -11.12
N LYS A 115 -0.14 -6.39 -10.75
CA LYS A 115 -0.66 -5.41 -11.71
C LYS A 115 -0.12 -4.03 -11.38
N PHE A 116 0.53 -3.42 -12.36
CA PHE A 116 1.00 -2.04 -12.27
C PHE A 116 0.24 -1.18 -13.27
N ILE A 117 -0.30 -0.07 -12.79
CA ILE A 117 -0.92 0.95 -13.62
C ILE A 117 -0.20 2.26 -13.34
N PHE A 118 0.58 2.71 -14.31
CA PHE A 118 1.39 3.92 -14.21
C PHE A 118 0.91 4.94 -15.23
N ILE A 119 0.64 6.17 -14.79
CA ILE A 119 0.43 7.29 -15.70
C ILE A 119 1.76 8.04 -15.82
N ILE A 120 2.46 7.80 -16.92
CA ILE A 120 3.73 8.45 -17.23
C ILE A 120 3.42 9.82 -17.85
N THR A 121 3.90 10.89 -17.21
CA THR A 121 3.85 12.23 -17.80
C THR A 121 5.18 12.48 -18.49
N LEU A 122 5.21 12.45 -19.82
CA LEU A 122 6.41 12.80 -20.59
C LEU A 122 6.58 14.33 -20.52
N HIS A 123 7.64 14.80 -19.84
CA HIS A 123 8.06 16.19 -19.97
C HIS A 123 8.97 16.29 -21.20
N SER A 124 8.50 17.04 -22.20
CA SER A 124 9.28 17.50 -23.36
C SER A 124 10.20 18.64 -23.00
#